data_AF-A0A3L6FVW6-F1
#
_entry.id   AF-A0A3L6FVW6-F1
#
_cell.length_a   1.000
_cell.length_b   1.000
_cell.length_c   1.000
_cell.angle_alpha   90.00
_cell.angle_beta   90.00
_cell.angle_gamma   90.00
#
_symmetry.space_group_name_H-M   'P 1'
#
loop_
_entity.id
_entity.type
_entity.pdbx_description
1 polymer ?
#
loop_
_entity_poly.entity_id
_entity_poly.type
_entity_poly.pdbx_seq_one_letter_code
_entity_poly.pdbx_strand_id
1 'polypeptide(L)'
;MDAAKDLDDLLLAHDKYLNSILEKALLGKHSQGLLRNLFELFDIILQFRSHADRWFERIYKLQLRGKGKPKSKSKDTGSWFDGGRKAMIQLAGELFWKMGEDLDSIAKDYTASLDAFITQLPMQQHVDLKFLLFRLDFIEYYGHVSSNK
;
A
#
# COMPACT_ATOMS: atom_id res chain seq x y z
N MET A 1 -10.10 37.78 11.54
CA MET A 1 -9.67 38.92 10.70
C MET A 1 -9.75 40.24 11.47
N ASP A 2 -10.70 40.39 12.41
CA ASP A 2 -10.94 41.65 13.15
C ASP A 2 -9.94 42.01 14.27
N ALA A 3 -8.77 41.36 14.33
CA ALA A 3 -7.80 41.54 15.41
C ALA A 3 -6.45 42.14 14.98
N ALA A 4 -6.19 42.28 13.67
CA ALA A 4 -4.96 42.88 13.16
C ALA A 4 -5.06 44.41 13.25
N LYS A 5 -4.04 45.07 13.81
CA LYS A 5 -4.05 46.52 14.02
C LYS A 5 -3.64 47.28 12.76
N ASP A 6 -2.80 46.68 11.94
CA ASP A 6 -2.33 47.20 10.66
C ASP A 6 -2.06 46.07 9.65
N LEU A 7 -1.58 46.46 8.46
CA LEU A 7 -1.28 45.52 7.37
C LEU A 7 -0.11 44.60 7.70
N ASP A 8 0.89 45.07 8.44
CA ASP A 8 2.06 44.28 8.82
C ASP A 8 1.66 43.19 9.81
N ASP A 9 0.80 43.51 10.78
CA ASP A 9 0.17 42.55 11.69
C ASP A 9 -0.63 41.47 10.93
N LEU A 10 -1.36 41.86 9.88
CA LEU A 10 -2.10 40.92 9.03
C LEU A 10 -1.15 40.00 8.26
N LEU A 11 -0.08 40.55 7.67
CA LEU A 11 0.94 39.78 6.94
C LEU A 11 1.66 38.80 7.87
N LEU A 12 2.02 39.23 9.08
CA LEU A 12 2.64 38.37 10.09
C LEU A 12 1.70 37.24 10.54
N ALA A 13 0.42 37.54 10.77
CA ALA A 13 -0.57 36.53 11.12
C ALA A 13 -0.74 35.50 9.99
N HIS A 14 -0.76 35.96 8.74
CA HIS A 14 -0.87 35.09 7.56
C HIS A 14 0.38 34.21 7.38
N ASP A 15 1.58 34.78 7.51
CA ASP A 15 2.83 34.02 7.42
C ASP A 15 2.91 32.95 8.53
N LYS A 16 2.51 33.30 9.76
CA LYS A 16 2.41 32.34 10.86
C LYS A 16 1.40 31.22 10.56
N TYR A 17 0.25 31.55 9.97
CA TYR A 17 -0.75 30.57 9.58
C TYR A 17 -0.21 29.60 8.52
N LEU A 18 0.43 30.12 7.47
CA LEU A 18 1.03 29.30 6.41
C LEU A 18 2.13 28.39 6.94
N ASN A 19 3.04 28.90 7.76
CA ASN A 19 4.08 28.10 8.39
C ASN A 19 3.48 27.00 9.27
N SER A 20 2.42 27.31 10.02
CA SER A 20 1.71 26.30 10.81
C SER A 20 1.06 25.21 9.93
N ILE A 21 0.48 25.56 8.78
CA ILE A 21 -0.04 24.55 7.83
C ILE A 21 1.10 23.66 7.32
N LEU A 22 2.23 24.25 6.90
CA LEU A 22 3.36 23.52 6.35
C LEU A 22 3.93 22.52 7.37
N GLU A 23 4.07 22.93 8.63
CA GLU A 23 4.52 22.05 9.71
C GLU A 23 3.51 20.91 9.97
N LYS A 24 2.21 21.22 10.03
CA LYS A 24 1.15 20.20 10.20
C LYS A 24 1.05 19.23 9.03
N ALA A 25 1.44 19.66 7.83
CA ALA A 25 1.43 18.84 6.62
C ALA A 25 2.70 17.99 6.45
N LEU A 26 3.60 17.96 7.44
CA LEU A 26 4.89 17.27 7.37
C LEU A 26 5.87 17.83 6.33
N LEU A 27 5.62 19.07 5.86
CA LEU A 27 6.47 19.76 4.88
C LEU A 27 7.48 20.71 5.55
N GLY A 28 7.49 20.77 6.88
CA GLY A 28 8.45 21.57 7.64
C GLY A 28 9.88 21.05 7.57
N LYS A 29 10.85 21.90 7.92
CA LYS A 29 12.29 21.55 7.94
C LYS A 29 12.60 20.40 8.89
N HIS A 30 11.88 20.29 10.00
CA HIS A 30 12.06 19.22 11.00
C HIS A 30 11.36 17.90 10.62
N SER A 31 10.55 17.90 9.57
CA SER A 31 9.77 16.74 9.12
C SER A 31 10.42 16.02 7.92
N GLN A 32 11.58 16.46 7.44
CA GLN A 32 12.22 15.90 6.23
C GLN A 32 12.51 14.39 6.34
N GLY A 33 12.90 13.90 7.51
CA GLY A 33 13.10 12.47 7.75
C GLY A 33 11.79 11.68 7.62
N LEU A 34 10.72 12.21 8.21
CA LEU A 34 9.39 11.62 8.19
C LEU A 34 8.77 11.67 6.79
N LEU A 35 8.97 12.77 6.07
CA LEU A 35 8.53 12.95 4.68
C LEU A 35 9.20 11.93 3.75
N ARG A 36 10.50 11.67 3.95
CA ARG A 36 11.21 10.62 3.19
C ARG A 36 10.60 9.24 3.43
N ASN A 37 10.34 8.88 4.69
CA ASN A 37 9.70 7.60 5.00
C ASN A 37 8.28 7.53 4.41
N LEU A 38 7.54 8.64 4.37
CA LEU A 38 6.22 8.71 3.74
C LEU A 38 6.29 8.48 2.21
N PHE A 39 7.31 9.02 1.54
CA PHE A 39 7.55 8.73 0.13
C PHE A 39 7.89 7.27 -0.11
N GLU A 40 8.72 6.67 0.73
CA GLU A 40 9.06 5.24 0.65
C GLU A 40 7.81 4.36 0.83
N LEU A 41 6.94 4.68 1.78
CA LEU A 41 5.63 4.04 1.94
C LEU A 41 4.77 4.16 0.68
N PHE A 42 4.70 5.36 0.08
CA PHE A 42 3.96 5.56 -1.17
C PHE A 42 4.53 4.72 -2.31
N ASP A 43 5.85 4.64 -2.44
CA ASP A 43 6.50 3.83 -3.47
C ASP A 43 6.15 2.34 -3.31
N ILE A 44 6.17 1.82 -2.08
CA ILE A 44 5.76 0.44 -1.79
C ILE A 44 4.28 0.20 -2.15
N ILE A 45 3.39 1.14 -1.83
CA ILE A 45 1.96 1.06 -2.19
C ILE A 45 1.79 1.03 -3.73
N LEU A 46 2.55 1.85 -4.46
CA LEU A 46 2.52 1.88 -5.91
C LEU A 46 3.09 0.59 -6.53
N GLN A 47 4.15 0.04 -5.94
CA GLN A 47 4.69 -1.27 -6.33
C GLN A 47 3.63 -2.35 -6.13
N PHE A 48 3.00 -2.42 -4.95
CA PHE A 48 1.91 -3.36 -4.68
C PHE A 48 0.81 -3.29 -5.72
N ARG A 49 0.34 -2.07 -6.05
CA ARG A 49 -0.68 -1.87 -7.08
C ARG A 49 -0.25 -2.43 -8.43
N SER A 50 0.96 -2.13 -8.87
CA SER A 50 1.51 -2.66 -10.13
C SER A 50 1.58 -4.19 -10.15
N HIS A 51 1.98 -4.80 -9.04
CA HIS A 51 1.98 -6.26 -8.89
C HIS A 51 0.56 -6.84 -8.93
N ALA A 52 -0.38 -6.23 -8.21
CA ALA A 52 -1.79 -6.64 -8.19
C ALA A 52 -2.42 -6.62 -9.58
N ASP A 53 -2.20 -5.55 -10.36
CA ASP A 53 -2.69 -5.42 -11.73
C ASP A 53 -2.14 -6.55 -12.62
N ARG A 54 -0.84 -6.86 -12.51
CA ARG A 54 -0.20 -7.96 -13.26
C ARG A 54 -0.71 -9.34 -12.86
N TRP A 55 -0.92 -9.59 -11.58
CA TRP A 55 -1.47 -10.86 -11.11
C TRP A 55 -2.90 -11.05 -11.58
N PHE A 56 -3.73 -10.01 -11.50
CA PHE A 56 -5.11 -10.05 -11.96
C PHE A 56 -5.18 -10.40 -13.45
N GLU A 57 -4.36 -9.77 -14.29
CA GLU A 57 -4.28 -10.09 -15.71
C GLU A 57 -3.87 -11.55 -15.96
N ARG A 58 -2.87 -12.06 -15.22
CA ARG A 58 -2.39 -13.43 -15.37
C ARG A 58 -3.42 -14.46 -14.92
N ILE A 59 -4.09 -14.22 -13.78
CA ILE A 59 -5.17 -15.07 -13.27
C ILE A 59 -6.32 -15.09 -14.28
N TYR A 60 -6.69 -13.94 -14.82
CA TYR A 60 -7.73 -13.83 -15.84
C TYR A 60 -7.39 -14.66 -17.10
N LYS A 61 -6.16 -14.54 -17.63
CA LYS A 61 -5.68 -15.36 -18.76
C LYS A 61 -5.70 -16.85 -18.46
N LEU A 62 -5.31 -17.25 -17.24
CA LEU A 62 -5.32 -18.65 -16.81
C LEU A 62 -6.76 -19.20 -16.77
N GLN A 63 -7.72 -18.43 -16.25
CA GLN A 63 -9.13 -18.80 -16.22
C GLN A 63 -9.74 -18.94 -17.62
N LEU A 64 -9.42 -18.03 -18.56
CA LEU A 64 -9.88 -18.13 -19.95
C LEU A 64 -9.39 -19.42 -20.62
N ARG A 65 -8.12 -19.79 -20.39
CA ARG A 65 -7.53 -21.04 -20.90
C ARG A 65 -8.19 -22.29 -20.29
N GLY A 66 -8.66 -22.22 -19.05
CA GLY A 66 -9.43 -23.28 -18.39
C GLY A 66 -10.86 -23.44 -18.90
N LYS A 67 -11.49 -22.36 -19.40
CA LYS A 67 -12.88 -22.36 -19.93
C LYS A 67 -12.95 -22.67 -21.44
N GLY A 68 -11.85 -22.53 -22.18
CA GLY A 68 -11.79 -22.79 -23.62
C GLY A 68 -11.68 -24.27 -23.98
N LYS A 69 -12.80 -25.01 -23.94
CA LYS A 69 -13.17 -26.11 -24.87
C LYS A 69 -14.55 -26.68 -24.48
N PRO A 70 -15.66 -26.32 -25.16
CA PRO A 70 -16.83 -27.19 -25.17
C PRO A 70 -16.42 -28.53 -25.79
N LYS A 71 -16.72 -29.64 -25.10
CA LYS A 71 -16.55 -31.01 -25.59
C LYS A 71 -17.31 -31.17 -26.92
N SER A 72 -16.65 -30.95 -28.06
CA SER A 72 -17.03 -31.67 -29.27
C SER A 72 -16.63 -33.13 -29.03
N LYS A 73 -17.63 -33.99 -28.90
CA LYS A 73 -17.48 -35.44 -28.74
C LYS A 73 -16.72 -36.00 -29.95
N SER A 74 -15.39 -36.06 -29.90
CA SER A 74 -14.60 -36.99 -30.70
C SER A 74 -14.09 -38.07 -29.76
N LYS A 75 -14.73 -39.23 -29.86
CA LYS A 75 -14.44 -40.44 -29.11
C LYS A 75 -13.29 -41.12 -29.82
N ASP A 76 -12.06 -40.61 -29.66
CA ASP A 76 -10.78 -41.31 -29.95
C ASP A 76 -9.59 -40.37 -29.71
N THR A 77 -9.22 -40.09 -28.46
CA THR A 77 -7.85 -39.65 -28.09
C THR A 77 -7.62 -39.75 -26.58
N GLY A 78 -7.59 -40.97 -26.05
CA GLY A 78 -7.15 -41.23 -24.69
C GLY A 78 -5.63 -41.25 -24.61
N SER A 79 -4.99 -40.08 -24.38
CA SER A 79 -3.61 -39.95 -23.85
C SER A 79 -3.14 -38.48 -23.87
N TRP A 80 -3.48 -37.72 -24.91
CA TRP A 80 -2.88 -36.38 -25.13
C TRP A 80 -3.47 -35.25 -24.25
N PHE A 81 -4.66 -35.46 -23.68
CA PHE A 81 -5.36 -34.44 -22.87
C PHE A 81 -4.92 -34.39 -21.39
N ASP A 82 -4.19 -35.38 -20.89
CA ASP A 82 -3.75 -35.43 -19.48
C ASP A 82 -2.52 -34.52 -19.23
N GLY A 83 -1.58 -34.48 -20.19
CA GLY A 83 -0.40 -33.62 -20.12
C GLY A 83 -0.72 -32.12 -20.10
N GLY A 84 -1.76 -31.69 -20.83
CA GLY A 84 -2.19 -30.29 -20.87
C GLY A 84 -2.82 -29.80 -19.56
N ARG A 85 -3.54 -30.67 -18.83
CA ARG A 85 -4.11 -30.35 -17.51
C ARG A 85 -3.04 -30.32 -16.43
N LYS A 86 -2.14 -31.29 -16.42
CA LYS A 86 -0.98 -31.31 -15.49
C LYS A 86 -0.09 -30.08 -15.68
N ALA A 87 0.23 -29.72 -16.92
CA ALA A 87 1.00 -28.50 -17.23
C ALA A 87 0.25 -27.20 -16.83
N MET A 88 -1.07 -27.17 -16.92
CA MET A 88 -1.87 -26.02 -16.46
C MET A 88 -1.87 -25.88 -14.94
N ILE A 89 -1.97 -27.00 -14.20
CA ILE A 89 -1.90 -27.03 -12.74
C ILE A 89 -0.51 -26.59 -12.26
N GLN A 90 0.56 -27.06 -12.91
CA GLN A 90 1.93 -26.63 -12.62
C GLN A 90 2.11 -25.13 -12.86
N LEU A 91 1.67 -24.61 -14.02
CA LEU A 91 1.74 -23.18 -14.34
C LEU A 91 0.96 -22.31 -13.34
N ALA A 92 -0.21 -22.78 -12.90
CA ALA A 92 -0.98 -22.11 -11.86
C ALA A 92 -0.24 -22.12 -10.52
N GLY A 93 0.33 -23.26 -10.14
CA GLY A 93 1.13 -23.43 -8.92
C GLY A 93 2.33 -22.48 -8.88
N GLU A 94 3.12 -22.41 -9.96
CA GLU A 94 4.25 -21.49 -10.09
C GLU A 94 3.83 -20.02 -10.01
N LEU A 95 2.69 -19.68 -10.64
CA LEU A 95 2.14 -18.32 -10.57
C LEU A 95 1.77 -17.94 -9.14
N PHE A 96 1.04 -18.81 -8.43
CA PHE A 96 0.64 -18.54 -7.05
C PHE A 96 1.82 -18.52 -6.09
N TRP A 97 2.80 -19.40 -6.30
CA TRP A 97 4.04 -19.40 -5.52
C TRP A 97 4.77 -18.07 -5.65
N LYS A 98 5.03 -17.63 -6.89
CA LYS A 98 5.71 -16.36 -7.14
C LYS A 98 4.91 -15.15 -6.64
N MET A 99 3.59 -15.19 -6.78
CA MET A 99 2.70 -14.16 -6.23
C MET A 99 2.82 -14.09 -4.70
N GLY A 100 2.89 -15.24 -4.03
CA GLY A 100 3.11 -15.31 -2.58
C GLY A 100 4.45 -14.72 -2.16
N GLU A 101 5.54 -15.08 -2.85
CA GLU A 101 6.88 -14.53 -2.57
C GLU A 101 6.92 -13.00 -2.76
N ASP A 102 6.38 -12.50 -3.87
CA ASP A 102 6.30 -11.07 -4.14
C ASP A 102 5.45 -10.36 -3.05
N LEU A 103 4.31 -10.94 -2.66
CA LEU A 103 3.41 -10.37 -1.64
C LEU A 103 4.07 -10.34 -0.26
N ASP A 104 4.75 -11.41 0.13
CA ASP A 104 5.49 -11.50 1.40
C ASP A 104 6.62 -10.46 1.45
N SER A 105 7.33 -10.25 0.34
CA SER A 105 8.36 -9.21 0.24
C SER A 105 7.76 -7.82 0.44
N ILE A 106 6.71 -7.50 -0.32
CA ILE A 106 6.03 -6.20 -0.25
C ILE A 106 5.46 -5.95 1.16
N ALA A 107 4.87 -6.97 1.79
CA ALA A 107 4.32 -6.86 3.12
C ALA A 107 5.41 -6.59 4.18
N LYS A 108 6.56 -7.26 4.06
CA LYS A 108 7.73 -7.01 4.92
C LYS A 108 8.25 -5.58 4.76
N ASP A 109 8.44 -5.14 3.52
CA ASP A 109 8.94 -3.79 3.21
C ASP A 109 7.97 -2.72 3.71
N TYR A 110 6.66 -2.91 3.47
CA TYR A 110 5.61 -2.02 3.95
C TYR A 110 5.60 -1.92 5.48
N THR A 111 5.66 -3.06 6.17
CA THR A 111 5.62 -3.10 7.65
C THR A 111 6.85 -2.41 8.24
N ALA A 112 8.04 -2.71 7.71
CA ALA A 112 9.28 -2.08 8.16
C ALA A 112 9.29 -0.56 7.95
N SER A 113 8.81 -0.09 6.78
CA SER A 113 8.71 1.34 6.47
C SER A 113 7.65 2.03 7.33
N LEU A 114 6.52 1.36 7.59
CA LEU A 114 5.45 1.88 8.46
C LEU A 114 5.93 2.00 9.90
N ASP A 115 6.61 0.98 10.44
CA ASP A 115 7.19 1.01 11.79
C ASP A 115 8.21 2.15 11.93
N ALA A 116 9.05 2.34 10.92
CA ALA A 116 10.01 3.46 10.89
C ALA A 116 9.30 4.83 10.87
N PHE A 117 8.20 4.95 10.12
CA PHE A 117 7.38 6.17 10.09
C PHE A 117 6.72 6.44 11.45
N ILE A 118 6.04 5.44 12.02
CA ILE A 118 5.32 5.55 13.30
C ILE A 118 6.28 5.87 14.44
N THR A 119 7.47 5.26 14.48
CA THR A 119 8.48 5.51 15.53
C THR A 119 9.06 6.94 15.47
N GLN A 120 9.13 7.54 14.28
CA GLN A 120 9.64 8.91 14.11
C GLN A 120 8.57 9.99 14.34
N LEU A 121 7.29 9.63 14.25
CA LEU A 121 6.18 10.57 14.37
C LEU A 121 6.11 11.29 15.75
N PRO A 122 6.33 10.62 16.91
CA PRO A 122 6.39 11.29 18.22
C PRO A 122 7.53 12.31 18.37
N MET A 123 8.59 12.19 17.57
CA MET A 123 9.75 13.09 17.63
C MET A 123 9.46 14.46 17.01
N GLN A 124 8.30 14.62 16.35
CA GLN A 124 7.87 15.89 15.78
C GLN A 124 7.44 16.87 16.89
N GLN A 125 7.91 18.12 16.78
CA GLN A 125 7.66 19.15 17.80
C GLN A 125 6.21 19.68 17.77
N HIS A 126 5.54 19.63 16.62
CA HIS A 126 4.21 20.20 16.45
C HIS A 126 3.14 19.34 17.16
N VAL A 127 2.34 19.96 18.04
CA VAL A 127 1.35 19.27 18.89
C VAL A 127 0.35 18.45 18.08
N ASP A 128 -0.13 18.99 16.96
CA ASP A 128 -1.09 18.28 16.08
C ASP A 128 -0.54 16.98 15.48
N LEU A 129 0.77 16.86 15.32
CA LEU A 129 1.40 15.62 14.81
C LEU A 129 1.44 14.52 15.88
N LYS A 130 1.40 14.89 17.16
CA LYS A 130 1.20 13.92 18.25
C LYS A 130 -0.22 13.33 18.21
N PHE A 131 -1.22 14.13 17.81
CA PHE A 131 -2.59 13.63 17.59
C PHE A 131 -2.72 12.79 16.33
N LEU A 132 -1.85 13.00 15.33
CA LEU A 132 -1.82 12.13 14.14
C LEU A 132 -1.46 10.69 14.52
N LEU A 133 -0.50 10.49 15.44
CA LEU A 133 -0.17 9.16 15.96
C LEU A 133 -1.41 8.46 16.51
N PHE A 134 -2.18 9.13 17.36
CA PHE A 134 -3.43 8.57 17.90
C PHE A 134 -4.43 8.16 16.81
N ARG A 135 -4.52 8.93 15.72
CA ARG A 135 -5.40 8.59 14.59
C ARG A 135 -4.89 7.41 13.77
N LEU A 136 -3.57 7.23 13.70
CA LEU A 136 -2.96 6.10 13.01
C LEU A 136 -2.98 4.84 13.88
N ASP A 137 -2.83 4.98 15.19
CA ASP A 137 -2.89 3.90 16.19
C ASP A 137 -4.29 3.26 16.30
N PHE A 138 -5.33 3.97 15.85
CA PHE A 138 -6.65 3.35 15.61
C PHE A 138 -6.59 2.14 14.67
N ILE A 139 -5.54 1.99 13.85
CA ILE A 139 -5.29 0.80 13.03
C ILE A 139 -4.88 -0.40 13.90
N GLU A 140 -4.15 -0.22 15.00
CA GLU A 140 -3.78 -1.29 15.95
C GLU A 140 -5.03 -1.88 16.64
N TYR A 141 -6.00 -1.01 16.96
CA TYR A 141 -7.32 -1.43 17.47
C TYR A 141 -8.03 -2.40 16.50
N TYR A 142 -7.95 -2.18 15.17
CA TYR A 142 -8.51 -3.11 14.18
C TYR A 142 -7.60 -4.32 13.87
N GLY A 143 -6.27 -4.20 14.05
CA GLY A 143 -5.33 -5.31 13.89
C GLY A 143 -5.58 -6.45 14.88
N HIS A 144 -5.88 -6.12 16.15
CA HIS A 144 -6.28 -7.10 17.16
C HIS A 144 -7.63 -7.78 16.87
N VAL A 145 -8.56 -7.08 16.21
CA VAL A 145 -9.87 -7.65 15.84
C VAL A 145 -9.73 -8.70 14.73
N SER A 146 -8.76 -8.57 13.82
CA SER A 146 -8.50 -9.56 12.77
C SER A 146 -7.73 -10.80 13.24
N SER A 147 -6.90 -10.68 14.28
CA SER A 147 -6.10 -11.80 14.82
C SER A 147 -6.93 -12.75 15.71
N ASN A 148 -8.15 -12.34 16.07
CA ASN A 148 -9.06 -13.09 16.94
C ASN A 148 -10.14 -13.88 16.18
N LYS A 149 -9.87 -14.26 14.92
CA LYS A 149 -10.75 -15.10 14.09
C LYS A 149 -10.03 -16.32 13.52
#